data_AF-Q58984-F1
#
_entry.id   AF-Q58984-F1
#
_cell.length_a   1.000
_cell.length_b   1.000
_cell.length_c   1.000
_cell.angle_alpha   90.00
_cell.angle_beta   90.00
_cell.angle_gamma   90.00
#
_symmetry.space_group_name_H-M   'P 1'
#
loop_
_entity.id
_entity.type
_entity.pdbx_description
1 polymer ?
#
loop_
_entity_poly.entity_id
_entity_poly.type
_entity_poly.pdbx_seq_one_letter_code
_entity_poly.pdbx_strand_id
1 'polypeptide(L)'
;MMMALQIFIKILPIMFFGILLANLMCHLNILYKLQKYIKNKYFPIIAVFFVSSTSGSFLLKNLLKKGEISEENLLPIYFLGMFVFGIHIILFYAIPMATSLGWYVGGIYVLIKFLVTCNYLIISVLMLKKRKYNIDIEFKSKSEGLYGAIRDTFKQYFRVLTSFVPSVLIITYLIEHGLLDIVEDFAGSLLNALNLSPTILVIVLTGLATISGAIGIASGLLDENILSPNEVLFSLFLAGF
;
A
#
# COMPACT_ATOMS: atom_id res chain seq x y z
N MET A 1 7.25 2.62 -26.16
CA MET A 1 7.05 1.24 -25.68
C MET A 1 8.18 0.66 -24.82
N MET A 2 9.46 1.00 -25.05
CA MET A 2 10.58 0.44 -24.28
C MET A 2 10.49 0.74 -22.77
N MET A 3 10.10 1.97 -22.41
CA MET A 3 9.91 2.39 -21.02
C MET A 3 8.88 1.51 -20.30
N ALA A 4 7.71 1.27 -20.90
CA ALA A 4 6.67 0.41 -20.33
C ALA A 4 7.18 -1.01 -20.08
N LEU A 5 7.93 -1.58 -21.03
CA LEU A 5 8.48 -2.92 -20.89
C LEU A 5 9.48 -3.02 -19.73
N GLN A 6 10.36 -2.02 -19.57
CA GLN A 6 11.30 -1.97 -18.45
C GLN A 6 10.57 -1.86 -17.10
N ILE A 7 9.53 -1.01 -17.02
CA ILE A 7 8.67 -0.89 -15.84
C ILE A 7 8.04 -2.25 -15.49
N PHE A 8 7.48 -2.94 -16.49
CA PHE A 8 6.85 -4.24 -16.28
C PHE A 8 7.83 -5.30 -15.79
N ILE A 9 9.02 -5.39 -16.40
CA ILE A 9 10.04 -6.38 -16.01
C ILE A 9 10.51 -6.13 -14.58
N LYS A 10 10.66 -4.86 -14.16
CA LYS A 10 11.08 -4.52 -12.79
C LYS A 10 9.98 -4.78 -11.76
N ILE A 11 8.74 -4.37 -12.04
CA ILE A 11 7.69 -4.31 -11.03
C ILE A 11 6.89 -5.61 -10.92
N LEU A 12 6.52 -6.21 -12.06
CA LEU A 12 5.56 -7.32 -12.08
C LEU A 12 6.02 -8.55 -11.28
N PRO A 13 7.27 -9.03 -11.44
CA PRO A 13 7.73 -10.19 -10.67
C PRO A 13 7.74 -9.90 -9.16
N ILE A 14 8.21 -8.72 -8.78
CA ILE A 14 8.39 -8.32 -7.39
C ILE A 14 7.03 -8.15 -6.69
N MET A 15 6.07 -7.53 -7.37
CA MET A 15 4.68 -7.43 -6.93
C MET A 15 4.05 -8.82 -6.73
N PHE A 16 4.28 -9.74 -7.66
CA PHE A 16 3.81 -11.12 -7.51
C PHE A 16 4.37 -11.78 -6.25
N PHE A 17 5.67 -11.63 -5.99
CA PHE A 17 6.30 -12.20 -4.79
C PHE A 17 5.78 -11.58 -3.49
N GLY A 18 5.56 -10.26 -3.46
CA GLY A 18 4.95 -9.59 -2.30
C GLY A 18 3.55 -10.15 -1.99
N ILE A 19 2.70 -10.26 -3.01
CA ILE A 19 1.35 -10.84 -2.90
C ILE A 19 1.41 -12.32 -2.49
N LEU A 20 2.34 -13.09 -3.07
CA LEU A 20 2.52 -14.50 -2.74
C LEU A 20 2.88 -14.68 -1.27
N LEU A 21 3.83 -13.90 -0.78
CA LEU A 21 4.28 -13.97 0.60
C LEU A 21 3.14 -13.62 1.58
N ALA A 22 2.35 -12.59 1.27
CA ALA A 22 1.16 -12.24 2.04
C ALA A 22 0.16 -13.40 2.11
N ASN A 23 -0.17 -14.01 0.96
CA ASN A 23 -1.14 -15.11 0.91
C ASN A 23 -0.61 -16.39 1.58
N LEU A 24 0.68 -16.68 1.49
CA LEU A 24 1.30 -17.78 2.24
C LEU A 24 1.16 -17.58 3.74
N MET A 25 1.36 -16.36 4.25
CA MET A 25 1.17 -16.08 5.68
C MET A 25 -0.27 -16.32 6.15
N CYS A 26 -1.25 -15.96 5.33
CA CYS A 26 -2.66 -16.17 5.61
C CYS A 26 -3.04 -17.66 5.60
N HIS A 27 -2.73 -18.34 4.49
CA HIS A 27 -3.20 -19.71 4.22
C HIS A 27 -2.42 -20.80 4.98
N LEU A 28 -1.17 -20.52 5.37
CA LEU A 28 -0.38 -21.42 6.23
C LEU A 28 -0.63 -21.19 7.73
N ASN A 29 -1.67 -20.41 8.08
CA ASN A 29 -2.06 -20.13 9.46
C ASN A 29 -0.91 -19.56 10.32
N ILE A 30 -0.01 -18.80 9.71
CA ILE A 30 1.14 -18.21 10.43
C ILE A 30 0.63 -17.24 11.50
N LEU A 31 -0.38 -16.44 11.18
CA LEU A 31 -1.03 -15.54 12.14
C LEU A 31 -1.68 -16.31 13.30
N TYR A 32 -2.34 -17.44 13.03
CA TYR A 32 -2.92 -18.27 14.10
C TYR A 32 -1.85 -18.88 15.00
N LYS A 33 -0.73 -19.34 14.43
CA LYS A 33 0.41 -19.83 15.22
C LYS A 33 0.96 -18.71 16.11
N LEU A 34 1.09 -17.49 15.58
CA LEU A 34 1.52 -16.31 16.34
C LEU A 34 0.54 -15.93 17.47
N GLN A 35 -0.79 -16.11 17.26
CA GLN A 35 -1.78 -15.88 18.32
C GLN A 35 -1.48 -16.73 19.57
N LYS A 36 -1.14 -18.02 19.38
CA LYS A 36 -0.83 -18.94 20.48
C LYS A 36 0.38 -18.51 21.30
N TYR A 37 1.36 -17.88 20.66
CA TYR A 37 2.55 -17.37 21.33
C TYR A 37 2.31 -16.02 22.02
N ILE A 38 1.61 -15.10 21.36
CA ILE A 38 1.50 -13.70 21.80
C ILE A 38 0.42 -13.51 22.90
N LYS A 39 -0.51 -14.46 23.10
CA LYS A 39 -1.53 -14.49 24.19
C LYS A 39 -2.20 -13.13 24.48
N ASN A 40 -2.36 -12.28 23.46
CA ASN A 40 -2.94 -10.94 23.58
C ASN A 40 -4.39 -10.96 23.09
N LYS A 41 -5.32 -10.45 23.90
CA LYS A 41 -6.76 -10.39 23.58
C LYS A 41 -7.09 -9.58 22.32
N TYR A 42 -6.24 -8.62 21.94
CA TYR A 42 -6.41 -7.83 20.71
C TYR A 42 -5.81 -8.51 19.48
N PHE A 43 -5.00 -9.56 19.66
CA PHE A 43 -4.33 -10.23 18.55
C PHE A 43 -5.28 -10.68 17.44
N PRO A 44 -6.47 -11.25 17.71
CA PRO A 44 -7.41 -11.63 16.65
C PRO A 44 -7.82 -10.46 15.78
N ILE A 45 -8.14 -9.31 16.39
CA ILE A 45 -8.53 -8.09 15.68
C ILE A 45 -7.35 -7.60 14.83
N ILE A 46 -6.18 -7.49 15.45
CA ILE A 46 -4.92 -7.11 14.80
C ILE A 46 -4.62 -8.05 13.61
N ALA A 47 -4.79 -9.35 13.78
CA ALA A 47 -4.57 -10.34 12.73
C ALA A 47 -5.55 -10.17 11.57
N VAL A 48 -6.84 -9.90 11.84
CA VAL A 48 -7.81 -9.63 10.77
C VAL A 48 -7.43 -8.36 10.00
N PHE A 49 -7.06 -7.29 10.71
CA PHE A 49 -6.60 -6.05 10.07
C PHE A 49 -5.31 -6.22 9.27
N PHE A 50 -4.36 -7.03 9.76
CA PHE A 50 -3.15 -7.37 9.02
C PHE A 50 -3.47 -8.01 7.67
N VAL A 51 -4.54 -8.79 7.58
CA VAL A 51 -4.98 -9.40 6.32
C VAL A 51 -5.80 -8.44 5.47
N SER A 52 -6.72 -7.69 6.08
CA SER A 52 -7.65 -6.82 5.36
C SER A 52 -8.28 -5.77 6.28
N SER A 53 -8.11 -4.49 5.92
CA SER A 53 -8.76 -3.37 6.61
C SER A 53 -10.29 -3.45 6.55
N THR A 54 -10.85 -3.96 5.44
CA THR A 54 -12.31 -4.11 5.29
C THR A 54 -12.84 -5.17 6.22
N SER A 55 -12.21 -6.35 6.26
CA SER A 55 -12.58 -7.44 7.17
C SER A 55 -12.41 -7.03 8.63
N GLY A 56 -11.34 -6.28 8.95
CA GLY A 56 -11.10 -5.73 10.28
C GLY A 56 -12.22 -4.77 10.70
N SER A 57 -12.64 -3.89 9.80
CA SER A 57 -13.74 -2.94 10.04
C SER A 57 -15.08 -3.65 10.25
N PHE A 58 -15.38 -4.68 9.45
CA PHE A 58 -16.57 -5.52 9.65
C PHE A 58 -16.55 -6.26 10.99
N LEU A 59 -15.39 -6.79 11.39
CA LEU A 59 -15.22 -7.43 12.68
C LEU A 59 -15.50 -6.46 13.84
N LEU A 60 -14.93 -5.25 13.80
CA LEU A 60 -15.17 -4.24 14.82
C LEU A 60 -16.64 -3.85 14.94
N LYS A 61 -17.33 -3.68 13.81
CA LYS A 61 -18.77 -3.39 13.80
C LYS A 61 -19.58 -4.51 14.45
N ASN A 62 -19.21 -5.77 14.22
CA ASN A 62 -19.87 -6.92 14.83
C ASN A 62 -19.62 -6.98 16.34
N LEU A 63 -18.40 -6.66 16.79
CA LEU A 63 -18.05 -6.65 18.22
C LEU A 63 -18.76 -5.52 18.98
N LEU A 64 -18.88 -4.35 18.35
CA LEU A 64 -19.67 -3.25 18.91
C LEU A 64 -21.14 -3.67 19.07
N LYS A 65 -21.75 -4.28 18.04
CA LYS A 65 -23.14 -4.76 18.10
C LYS A 65 -23.39 -5.80 19.19
N LYS A 66 -22.39 -6.63 19.51
CA LYS A 66 -22.45 -7.63 20.58
C LYS A 66 -22.13 -7.07 21.97
N GLY A 67 -21.74 -5.80 22.08
CA GLY A 67 -21.31 -5.19 23.34
C GLY A 67 -19.95 -5.68 23.84
N GLU A 68 -19.16 -6.35 23.00
CA GLU A 68 -17.80 -6.81 23.34
C GLU A 68 -16.78 -5.66 23.31
N ILE A 69 -17.09 -4.59 22.55
CA ILE A 69 -16.34 -3.34 22.48
C ILE A 69 -17.31 -2.17 22.67
N SER A 70 -16.92 -1.16 23.46
CA SER A 70 -17.70 0.08 23.62
C SER A 70 -17.39 1.10 22.51
N GLU A 71 -18.34 2.00 22.23
CA GLU A 71 -18.20 3.04 21.19
C GLU A 71 -16.96 3.92 21.39
N GLU A 72 -16.66 4.29 22.64
CA GLU A 72 -15.47 5.06 23.03
C GLU A 72 -14.14 4.40 22.63
N ASN A 73 -14.13 3.07 22.45
CA ASN A 73 -12.93 2.30 22.17
C ASN A 73 -12.86 1.79 20.72
N LEU A 74 -13.94 1.93 19.96
CA LEU A 74 -13.99 1.54 18.56
C LEU A 74 -12.90 2.24 17.74
N LEU A 75 -12.81 3.56 17.87
CA LEU A 75 -11.91 4.39 17.07
C LEU A 75 -10.41 4.15 17.40
N PRO A 76 -9.98 4.08 18.68
CA PRO A 76 -8.61 3.68 19.01
C PRO A 76 -8.24 2.31 18.44
N ILE A 77 -9.12 1.31 18.54
CA ILE A 77 -8.86 -0.05 18.03
C ILE A 77 -8.84 -0.05 16.50
N TYR A 78 -9.69 0.72 15.85
CA TYR A 78 -9.67 0.92 14.41
C TYR A 78 -8.32 1.50 13.95
N PHE A 79 -7.82 2.56 14.60
CA PHE A 79 -6.51 3.13 14.27
C PHE A 79 -5.36 2.16 14.53
N LEU A 80 -5.41 1.36 15.61
CA LEU A 80 -4.45 0.29 15.84
C LEU A 80 -4.49 -0.74 14.70
N GLY A 81 -5.69 -1.11 14.24
CA GLY A 81 -5.88 -1.96 13.08
C GLY A 81 -5.31 -1.36 11.79
N MET A 82 -5.54 -0.08 11.55
CA MET A 82 -5.00 0.63 10.38
C MET A 82 -3.47 0.76 10.41
N PHE A 83 -2.87 0.93 11.59
CA PHE A 83 -1.41 0.82 11.75
C PHE A 83 -0.92 -0.54 11.29
N VAL A 84 -1.53 -1.63 11.78
CA VAL A 84 -1.14 -3.00 11.44
C VAL A 84 -1.33 -3.29 9.96
N PHE A 85 -2.44 -2.83 9.37
CA PHE A 85 -2.68 -2.91 7.94
C PHE A 85 -1.66 -2.09 7.14
N GLY A 86 -1.28 -0.91 7.63
CA GLY A 86 -0.21 -0.10 7.03
C GLY A 86 1.13 -0.84 7.02
N ILE A 87 1.49 -1.56 8.10
CA ILE A 87 2.67 -2.42 8.13
C ILE A 87 2.56 -3.54 7.08
N HIS A 88 1.40 -4.18 6.94
CA HIS A 88 1.16 -5.16 5.88
C HIS A 88 1.41 -4.57 4.48
N ILE A 89 0.82 -3.41 4.20
CA ILE A 89 1.02 -2.72 2.92
C ILE A 89 2.49 -2.37 2.70
N ILE A 90 3.21 -1.93 3.74
CA ILE A 90 4.64 -1.65 3.62
C ILE A 90 5.43 -2.91 3.27
N LEU A 91 5.21 -4.01 3.99
CA LEU A 91 5.97 -5.24 3.82
C LEU A 91 5.72 -5.94 2.49
N PHE A 92 4.47 -6.08 2.08
CA PHE A 92 4.10 -6.92 0.94
C PHE A 92 3.80 -6.14 -0.33
N TYR A 93 3.79 -4.82 -0.27
CA TYR A 93 3.52 -3.99 -1.44
C TYR A 93 4.51 -2.83 -1.58
N ALA A 94 4.65 -1.96 -0.59
CA ALA A 94 5.48 -0.76 -0.72
C ALA A 94 6.98 -1.07 -0.84
N ILE A 95 7.53 -1.96 -0.01
CA ILE A 95 8.93 -2.40 -0.09
C ILE A 95 9.20 -3.08 -1.43
N PRO A 96 8.41 -4.10 -1.84
CA PRO A 96 8.53 -4.68 -3.17
C PRO A 96 8.52 -3.62 -4.29
N MET A 97 7.54 -2.73 -4.31
CA MET A 97 7.44 -1.67 -5.31
C MET A 97 8.61 -0.68 -5.28
N ALA A 98 9.06 -0.30 -4.08
CA ALA A 98 10.12 0.67 -3.87
C ALA A 98 11.47 0.23 -4.43
N THR A 99 11.70 -1.09 -4.58
CA THR A 99 12.92 -1.60 -5.23
C THR A 99 13.07 -1.10 -6.66
N SER A 100 11.97 -0.82 -7.36
CA SER A 100 11.99 -0.26 -8.73
C SER A 100 12.52 1.17 -8.80
N LEU A 101 12.43 1.92 -7.70
CA LEU A 101 12.95 3.29 -7.57
C LEU A 101 14.44 3.32 -7.18
N GLY A 102 15.06 2.15 -7.02
CA GLY A 102 16.40 2.04 -6.46
C GLY A 102 16.44 2.21 -4.94
N TRP A 103 17.60 1.91 -4.36
CA TRP A 103 17.79 1.82 -2.90
C TRP A 103 17.57 3.15 -2.16
N TYR A 104 18.05 4.27 -2.73
CA TYR A 104 17.94 5.59 -2.09
C TYR A 104 16.50 6.13 -2.10
N VAL A 105 15.94 6.34 -3.29
CA VAL A 105 14.56 6.86 -3.46
C VAL A 105 13.54 5.89 -2.88
N GLY A 106 13.70 4.58 -3.17
CA GLY A 106 12.84 3.55 -2.62
C GLY A 106 12.89 3.49 -1.09
N GLY A 107 14.09 3.58 -0.50
CA GLY A 107 14.28 3.61 0.95
C GLY A 107 13.57 4.80 1.62
N ILE A 108 13.72 6.00 1.05
CA ILE A 108 13.05 7.21 1.57
C ILE A 108 11.53 7.09 1.40
N TYR A 109 11.05 6.61 0.25
CA TYR A 109 9.62 6.39 0.02
C TYR A 109 9.01 5.44 1.07
N VAL A 110 9.67 4.31 1.34
CA VAL A 110 9.24 3.36 2.38
C VAL A 110 9.27 4.01 3.76
N LEU A 111 10.31 4.78 4.07
CA LEU A 111 10.42 5.49 5.34
C LEU A 111 9.27 6.49 5.55
N ILE A 112 8.91 7.26 4.51
CA ILE A 112 7.77 8.18 4.56
C ILE A 112 6.47 7.41 4.82
N LYS A 113 6.23 6.32 4.08
CA LYS A 113 5.04 5.47 4.30
C LYS A 113 5.01 4.89 5.72
N PHE A 114 6.17 4.50 6.25
CA PHE A 114 6.30 4.03 7.62
C PHE A 114 5.96 5.13 8.64
N LEU A 115 6.48 6.34 8.48
CA LEU A 115 6.16 7.48 9.35
C LEU A 115 4.67 7.84 9.32
N VAL A 116 4.05 7.87 8.13
CA VAL A 116 2.59 8.06 7.99
C VAL A 116 1.85 6.94 8.72
N THR A 117 2.29 5.69 8.57
CA THR A 117 1.68 4.55 9.26
C THR A 117 1.81 4.66 10.79
N CYS A 118 2.95 5.13 11.30
CA CYS A 118 3.17 5.38 12.73
C CYS A 118 2.21 6.41 13.32
N ASN A 119 1.70 7.37 12.53
CA ASN A 119 0.71 8.33 13.03
C ASN A 119 -0.57 7.63 13.51
N TYR A 120 -1.01 6.57 12.83
CA TYR A 120 -2.15 5.77 13.29
C TYR A 120 -1.90 5.14 14.66
N LEU A 121 -0.67 4.66 14.91
CA LEU A 121 -0.30 4.10 16.21
C LEU A 121 -0.30 5.17 17.30
N ILE A 122 0.29 6.34 17.03
CA ILE A 122 0.35 7.45 17.98
C ILE A 122 -1.07 7.89 18.36
N ILE A 123 -1.94 8.13 17.37
CA ILE A 123 -3.34 8.52 17.61
C ILE A 123 -4.06 7.44 18.41
N SER A 124 -3.89 6.16 18.06
CA SER A 124 -4.49 5.05 18.79
C SER A 124 -4.09 5.04 20.27
N VAL A 125 -2.78 5.16 20.55
CA VAL A 125 -2.24 5.14 21.93
C VAL A 125 -2.74 6.33 22.75
N LEU A 126 -2.81 7.53 22.15
CA LEU A 126 -3.31 8.73 22.83
C LEU A 126 -4.80 8.64 23.18
N MET A 127 -5.60 7.97 22.33
CA MET A 127 -7.04 7.84 22.55
C MET A 127 -7.42 6.66 23.43
N LEU A 128 -6.57 5.64 23.56
CA LEU A 128 -6.89 4.41 24.27
C LEU A 128 -6.96 4.65 25.79
N LYS A 129 -8.18 4.84 26.32
CA LYS A 129 -8.44 4.89 27.75
C LYS A 129 -8.42 3.46 28.33
N LYS A 130 -7.67 3.24 29.42
CA LYS A 130 -7.61 1.97 30.16
C LYS A 130 -9.00 1.55 30.64
N ARG A 131 -9.68 0.63 29.94
CA ARG A 131 -10.91 -0.02 30.42
C ARG A 131 -10.86 -1.53 30.17
N LYS A 132 -11.70 -2.27 30.92
CA LYS A 132 -11.76 -3.74 30.86
C LYS A 132 -12.50 -4.17 29.60
N TYR A 133 -11.89 -5.08 28.83
CA TYR A 133 -12.48 -5.68 27.65
C TYR A 133 -12.58 -7.20 27.83
N ASN A 134 -13.70 -7.76 27.40
CA ASN A 134 -13.88 -9.19 27.21
C ASN A 134 -14.00 -9.47 25.71
N ILE A 135 -12.84 -9.51 25.04
CA ILE A 135 -12.74 -9.99 23.66
C ILE A 135 -12.37 -11.46 23.75
N ASP A 136 -13.29 -12.33 23.37
CA ASP A 136 -13.07 -13.78 23.24
C ASP A 136 -13.35 -14.21 21.80
N ILE A 137 -12.39 -13.92 20.92
CA ILE A 137 -12.45 -14.31 19.52
C ILE A 137 -11.23 -15.17 19.21
N GLU A 138 -11.45 -16.38 18.73
CA GLU A 138 -10.39 -17.18 18.15
C GLU A 138 -10.26 -16.83 16.66
N PHE A 139 -9.05 -16.47 16.20
CA PHE A 139 -8.81 -16.28 14.77
C PHE A 139 -8.80 -17.64 14.08
N LYS A 140 -9.92 -18.03 13.46
CA LYS A 140 -9.98 -19.22 12.61
C LYS A 140 -9.88 -18.81 11.14
N SER A 141 -8.66 -18.89 10.61
CA SER A 141 -8.44 -18.90 9.16
C SER A 141 -8.73 -20.32 8.63
N LYS A 142 -9.57 -20.43 7.60
CA LYS A 142 -9.69 -21.67 6.81
C LYS A 142 -8.36 -21.84 6.07
N SER A 143 -7.50 -22.73 6.56
CA SER A 143 -6.29 -23.08 5.82
C SER A 143 -6.67 -23.89 4.58
N GLU A 144 -6.64 -23.25 3.43
CA GLU A 144 -6.69 -23.96 2.14
C GLU A 144 -5.29 -24.46 1.70
N GLY A 145 -4.28 -24.29 2.57
CA GLY A 145 -2.91 -24.73 2.33
C GLY A 145 -2.23 -23.96 1.19
N LEU A 146 -1.18 -24.55 0.62
CA LEU A 146 -0.42 -23.94 -0.48
C LEU A 146 -1.28 -23.68 -1.72
N TYR A 147 -2.25 -24.56 -2.00
CA TYR A 147 -3.13 -24.42 -3.16
C TYR A 147 -3.99 -23.15 -3.06
N GLY A 148 -4.61 -22.89 -1.90
CA GLY A 148 -5.36 -21.66 -1.66
C GLY A 148 -4.48 -20.42 -1.74
N ALA A 149 -3.27 -20.48 -1.17
CA ALA A 149 -2.30 -19.39 -1.25
C ALA A 149 -1.97 -19.01 -2.69
N ILE A 150 -1.66 -20.00 -3.53
CA ILE A 150 -1.33 -19.79 -4.95
C ILE A 150 -2.55 -19.26 -5.71
N ARG A 151 -3.73 -19.87 -5.53
CA ARG A 151 -4.98 -19.43 -6.19
C ARG A 151 -5.29 -17.97 -5.88
N ASP A 152 -5.24 -17.59 -4.61
CA ASP A 152 -5.55 -16.23 -4.19
C ASP A 152 -4.47 -15.23 -4.61
N THR A 153 -3.21 -15.67 -4.67
CA THR A 153 -2.10 -14.88 -5.23
C THR A 153 -2.37 -14.53 -6.68
N PHE A 154 -2.69 -15.51 -7.53
CA PHE A 154 -3.01 -15.23 -8.93
C PHE A 154 -4.24 -14.32 -9.04
N LYS A 155 -5.30 -14.57 -8.27
CA LYS A 155 -6.50 -13.73 -8.29
C LYS A 155 -6.22 -12.28 -7.91
N GLN A 156 -5.44 -12.05 -6.86
CA GLN A 156 -5.05 -10.70 -6.42
C GLN A 156 -4.08 -10.05 -7.41
N TYR A 157 -3.09 -10.79 -7.87
CA TYR A 157 -2.12 -10.32 -8.85
C TYR A 157 -2.79 -9.89 -10.15
N PHE A 158 -3.68 -10.70 -10.73
CA PHE A 158 -4.43 -10.32 -11.93
C PHE A 158 -5.32 -9.11 -11.70
N ARG A 159 -5.94 -8.97 -10.53
CA ARG A 159 -6.70 -7.75 -10.18
C ARG A 159 -5.81 -6.51 -10.20
N VAL A 160 -4.59 -6.58 -9.66
CA VAL A 160 -3.67 -5.45 -9.72
C VAL A 160 -3.21 -5.20 -11.16
N LEU A 161 -2.89 -6.25 -11.92
CA LEU A 161 -2.52 -6.14 -13.33
C LEU A 161 -3.58 -5.42 -14.17
N THR A 162 -4.87 -5.72 -13.97
CA THR A 162 -5.96 -5.10 -14.74
C THR A 162 -6.04 -3.58 -14.61
N SER A 163 -5.42 -3.02 -13.57
CA SER A 163 -5.38 -1.57 -13.33
C SER A 163 -3.99 -1.00 -13.62
N PHE A 164 -2.94 -1.72 -13.22
CA PHE A 164 -1.54 -1.32 -13.39
C PHE A 164 -1.07 -1.34 -14.85
N VAL A 165 -1.33 -2.43 -15.59
CA VAL A 165 -0.81 -2.56 -16.97
C VAL A 165 -1.43 -1.52 -17.90
N PRO A 166 -2.77 -1.32 -17.91
CA PRO A 166 -3.36 -0.28 -18.75
C PRO A 166 -2.91 1.12 -18.36
N SER A 167 -2.78 1.43 -17.07
CA SER A 167 -2.36 2.78 -16.64
C SER A 167 -0.93 3.09 -17.10
N VAL A 168 0.02 2.17 -16.93
CA VAL A 168 1.39 2.36 -17.43
C VAL A 168 1.40 2.45 -18.96
N LEU A 169 0.68 1.59 -19.69
CA LEU A 169 0.62 1.64 -21.15
C LEU A 169 0.04 2.96 -21.66
N ILE A 170 -1.08 3.40 -21.11
CA ILE A 170 -1.75 4.65 -21.51
C ILE A 170 -0.82 5.83 -21.24
N ILE A 171 -0.24 5.91 -20.04
CA ILE A 171 0.60 7.07 -19.69
C ILE A 171 1.90 7.07 -20.50
N THR A 172 2.57 5.92 -20.66
CA THR A 172 3.78 5.86 -21.49
C THR A 172 3.48 6.19 -22.95
N TYR A 173 2.36 5.71 -23.50
CA TYR A 173 1.91 6.10 -24.84
C TYR A 173 1.66 7.60 -24.92
N LEU A 174 0.96 8.19 -23.95
CA LEU A 174 0.68 9.62 -23.92
C LEU A 174 1.97 10.45 -23.76
N ILE A 175 2.93 10.02 -22.93
CA ILE A 175 4.26 10.65 -22.82
C ILE A 175 4.94 10.67 -24.20
N GLU A 176 4.92 9.55 -24.92
CA GLU A 176 5.51 9.44 -26.26
C GLU A 176 4.78 10.31 -27.32
N HIS A 177 3.56 10.76 -27.03
CA HIS A 177 2.74 11.57 -27.93
C HIS A 177 2.49 13.00 -27.40
N GLY A 178 3.38 13.52 -26.55
CA GLY A 178 3.39 14.93 -26.14
C GLY A 178 2.59 15.28 -24.88
N LEU A 179 2.28 14.30 -24.01
CA LEU A 179 1.68 14.58 -22.71
C LEU A 179 2.55 15.53 -21.86
N LEU A 180 3.88 15.45 -22.00
CA LEU A 180 4.80 16.34 -21.31
C LEU A 180 4.57 17.80 -21.71
N ASP A 181 4.43 18.06 -23.01
CA ASP A 181 4.16 19.41 -23.55
C ASP A 181 2.82 19.94 -23.02
N ILE A 182 1.78 19.10 -23.00
CA ILE A 182 0.46 19.47 -22.47
C ILE A 182 0.54 19.85 -20.98
N VAL A 183 1.29 19.08 -20.20
CA VAL A 183 1.45 19.32 -18.76
C VAL A 183 2.29 20.57 -18.49
N GLU A 184 3.32 20.82 -19.32
CA GLU A 184 4.12 22.03 -19.28
C GLU A 184 3.28 23.27 -19.63
N ASP A 185 2.44 23.22 -20.67
CA ASP A 185 1.53 24.31 -21.02
C ASP A 185 0.50 24.57 -19.91
N PHE A 186 -0.03 23.52 -19.30
CA PHE A 186 -1.10 23.64 -18.30
C PHE A 186 -0.60 24.18 -16.96
N ALA A 187 0.56 23.70 -16.49
CA ALA A 187 1.03 23.97 -15.13
C ALA A 187 2.45 24.50 -15.04
N GLY A 188 3.13 24.70 -16.17
CA GLY A 188 4.51 25.16 -16.23
C GLY A 188 4.72 26.45 -15.47
N SER A 189 3.83 27.44 -15.62
CA SER A 189 3.95 28.71 -14.88
C SER A 189 3.94 28.53 -13.36
N LEU A 190 3.03 27.69 -12.84
CA LEU A 190 2.88 27.46 -11.40
C LEU A 190 4.02 26.60 -10.83
N LEU A 191 4.38 25.52 -11.53
CA LEU A 191 5.40 24.59 -11.07
C LEU A 191 6.81 25.15 -11.24
N ASN A 192 7.08 25.88 -12.33
CA ASN A 192 8.34 26.59 -12.50
C ASN A 192 8.51 27.70 -11.45
N ALA A 193 7.42 28.37 -11.03
CA ALA A 193 7.48 29.32 -9.92
C ALA A 193 7.86 28.65 -8.58
N LEU A 194 7.58 27.36 -8.43
CA LEU A 194 8.00 26.53 -7.29
C LEU A 194 9.34 25.82 -7.52
N ASN A 195 10.04 26.08 -8.65
CA ASN A 195 11.24 25.35 -9.08
C ASN A 195 11.04 23.84 -9.18
N LEU A 196 9.86 23.41 -9.61
CA LEU A 196 9.49 22.00 -9.80
C LEU A 196 9.27 21.70 -11.27
N SER A 197 9.76 20.56 -11.74
CA SER A 197 9.47 20.09 -13.09
C SER A 197 7.96 19.85 -13.28
N PRO A 198 7.34 20.37 -14.36
CA PRO A 198 5.94 20.09 -14.68
C PRO A 198 5.65 18.59 -14.80
N THR A 199 6.64 17.80 -15.20
CA THR A 199 6.60 16.34 -15.34
C THR A 199 6.16 15.60 -14.06
N ILE A 200 6.32 16.21 -12.88
CA ILE A 200 5.78 15.71 -11.60
C ILE A 200 4.28 15.40 -11.73
N LEU A 201 3.51 16.22 -12.46
CA LEU A 201 2.08 16.01 -12.63
C LEU A 201 1.75 14.74 -13.40
N VAL A 202 2.64 14.25 -14.27
CA VAL A 202 2.41 12.96 -14.95
C VAL A 202 2.32 11.83 -13.93
N ILE A 203 3.18 11.82 -12.92
CA ILE A 203 3.15 10.84 -11.84
C ILE A 203 1.89 11.03 -10.99
N VAL A 204 1.51 12.27 -10.66
CA VAL A 204 0.30 12.58 -9.89
C VAL A 204 -0.96 12.12 -10.63
N LEU A 205 -1.11 12.47 -11.91
CA LEU A 205 -2.21 12.05 -12.77
C LEU A 205 -2.28 10.52 -12.89
N THR A 206 -1.12 9.86 -13.02
CA THR A 206 -1.07 8.40 -13.00
C THR A 206 -1.51 7.84 -11.64
N GLY A 207 -1.16 8.51 -10.55
CA GLY A 207 -1.54 8.16 -9.18
C GLY A 207 -3.04 8.20 -8.94
N LEU A 208 -3.72 9.18 -9.52
CA LEU A 208 -5.18 9.26 -9.52
C LEU A 208 -5.84 8.02 -10.16
N ALA A 209 -5.20 7.46 -11.19
CA ALA A 209 -5.64 6.18 -11.75
C ALA A 209 -5.22 5.01 -10.86
N THR A 210 -3.91 4.86 -10.59
CA THR A 210 -3.36 3.84 -9.70
C THR A 210 -2.04 4.26 -9.06
N ILE A 211 -1.87 3.99 -7.77
CA ILE A 211 -0.59 4.21 -7.08
C ILE A 211 0.53 3.29 -7.62
N SER A 212 0.19 2.05 -8.01
CA SER A 212 1.15 1.13 -8.66
C SER A 212 1.70 1.77 -9.94
N GLY A 213 0.81 2.31 -10.78
CA GLY A 213 1.16 2.94 -12.05
C GLY A 213 2.03 4.16 -11.83
N ALA A 214 1.71 4.99 -10.83
CA ALA A 214 2.52 6.15 -10.46
C ALA A 214 3.95 5.76 -10.09
N ILE A 215 4.13 4.71 -9.27
CA ILE A 215 5.47 4.21 -8.93
C ILE A 215 6.19 3.68 -10.18
N GLY A 216 5.48 2.99 -11.08
CA GLY A 216 6.03 2.53 -12.34
C GLY A 216 6.52 3.65 -13.24
N ILE A 217 5.68 4.65 -13.48
CA ILE A 217 6.05 5.83 -14.28
C ILE A 217 7.19 6.60 -13.60
N ALA A 218 7.12 6.79 -12.28
CA ALA A 218 8.18 7.43 -11.52
C ALA A 218 9.52 6.70 -11.64
N SER A 219 9.52 5.37 -11.58
CA SER A 219 10.70 4.53 -11.80
C SER A 219 11.30 4.76 -13.18
N GLY A 220 10.49 4.71 -14.24
CA GLY A 220 10.98 4.95 -15.60
C GLY A 220 11.52 6.37 -15.81
N LEU A 221 10.82 7.39 -15.29
CA LEU A 221 11.27 8.79 -15.39
C LEU A 221 12.55 9.06 -14.58
N LEU A 222 12.75 8.35 -13.48
CA LEU A 222 13.98 8.39 -12.69
C LEU A 222 15.14 7.72 -13.44
N ASP A 223 14.92 6.55 -14.04
CA ASP A 223 15.94 5.82 -14.81
C ASP A 223 16.45 6.63 -16.02
N GLU A 224 15.54 7.34 -16.70
CA GLU A 224 15.86 8.22 -17.84
C GLU A 224 16.42 9.59 -17.40
N ASN A 225 16.61 9.82 -16.10
CA ASN A 225 17.05 11.10 -15.52
C ASN A 225 16.18 12.30 -15.90
N ILE A 226 14.89 12.08 -16.22
CA ILE A 226 13.93 13.13 -16.54
C ILE A 226 13.51 13.87 -15.26
N LEU A 227 13.40 13.15 -14.15
CA LEU A 227 13.11 13.70 -12.83
C LEU A 227 14.22 13.37 -11.84
N SER A 228 14.54 14.34 -10.98
CA SER A 228 15.46 14.12 -9.88
C SER A 228 14.83 13.24 -8.78
N PRO A 229 15.66 12.57 -7.95
CA PRO A 229 15.19 11.81 -6.78
C PRO A 229 14.17 12.56 -5.90
N ASN A 230 14.39 13.86 -5.68
CA ASN A 230 13.53 14.68 -4.82
C ASN A 230 12.16 14.94 -5.46
N GLU A 231 12.13 15.20 -6.77
CA GLU A 231 10.89 15.41 -7.52
C GLU A 231 10.07 14.11 -7.62
N VAL A 232 10.73 12.96 -7.74
CA VAL A 232 10.08 11.65 -7.68
C VAL A 232 9.45 11.41 -6.30
N LEU A 233 10.17 11.68 -5.22
CA LEU A 233 9.60 11.55 -3.87
C LEU A 233 8.42 12.48 -3.64
N PHE A 234 8.55 13.74 -4.07
CA PHE A 234 7.50 14.73 -3.94
C PHE A 234 6.26 14.37 -4.76
N SER A 235 6.44 13.98 -6.02
CA SER A 235 5.35 13.54 -6.89
C SER A 235 4.62 12.31 -6.36
N LEU A 236 5.35 11.31 -5.83
CA LEU A 236 4.75 10.12 -5.22
C LEU A 236 4.03 10.42 -3.90
N PHE A 237 4.52 11.40 -3.14
CA PHE A 237 3.82 11.90 -1.97
C PHE A 237 2.49 12.52 -2.39
N LEU A 238 2.48 13.44 -3.35
CA LEU A 238 1.26 14.06 -3.88
C LEU A 238 0.29 13.03 -4.48
N ALA A 239 0.79 12.07 -5.25
CA ALA A 239 0.01 10.99 -5.87
C ALA A 239 -0.63 10.04 -4.84
N GLY A 240 -0.07 9.98 -3.62
CA GLY A 240 -0.51 9.08 -2.56
C GLY A 240 -1.55 9.66 -1.61
N PHE A 241 -1.91 10.94 -1.77
CA PHE A 241 -3.03 11.60 -1.08
C PHE A 241 -4.25 11.66 -1.99
#